data_AF-A0A3C0AD70-F1
#
_entry.id   AF-A0A3C0AD70-F1
#
_cell.length_a   1.000
_cell.length_b   1.000
_cell.length_c   1.000
_cell.angle_alpha   90.00
_cell.angle_beta   90.00
_cell.angle_gamma   90.00
#
_symmetry.space_group_name_H-M   'P 1'
#
loop_
_entity.id
_entity.type
_entity.pdbx_description
1 polymer ?
#
loop_
_entity_poly.entity_id
_entity_poly.type
_entity_poly.pdbx_seq_one_letter_code
_entity_poly.pdbx_strand_id
1 'polypeptide(L)'
;MASVTAEPVDTITEVPGKRTPLVTGAHDYGTVTEAVCRLAESKTPKAWYIALGFSASLMGMLFGLVGYLIITGVGVWGNRSPVFWGWPIVNFVFWVGIGHAGTLISAILFLFRQDWRTGINRAAEAMTIFAVVCAGLFPGIHIG
;
A
#
# COMPACT_ATOMS: atom_id res chain seq x y z
N MET A 1 -4.49 23.55 7.80
CA MET A 1 -4.58 23.79 6.34
C MET A 1 -3.17 23.73 5.83
N ALA A 2 -2.88 22.86 4.87
CA ALA A 2 -1.51 22.65 4.41
C ALA A 2 -0.88 23.96 3.93
N SER A 3 0.32 24.28 4.41
CA SER A 3 1.06 25.48 4.06
C SER A 3 1.60 25.37 2.64
N VAL A 4 1.41 26.42 1.83
CA VAL A 4 1.85 26.52 0.43
C VAL A 4 2.86 27.66 0.30
N THR A 5 3.95 27.45 -0.44
CA THR A 5 4.90 28.53 -0.77
C THR A 5 5.25 28.54 -2.25
N ALA A 6 5.23 29.73 -2.86
CA ALA A 6 5.69 29.96 -4.22
C ALA A 6 7.23 30.07 -4.32
N GLU A 7 7.87 30.48 -3.23
CA GLU A 7 9.32 30.63 -3.12
C GLU A 7 10.03 29.27 -3.01
N PRO A 8 11.27 29.14 -3.54
CA PRO A 8 12.12 27.97 -3.31
C PRO A 8 12.32 27.74 -1.81
N VAL A 9 12.06 26.51 -1.36
CA VAL A 9 12.17 26.15 0.05
C VAL A 9 13.58 25.66 0.32
N ASP A 10 14.30 26.35 1.21
CA ASP A 10 15.54 25.83 1.76
C ASP A 10 15.23 24.58 2.61
N THR A 11 15.75 23.45 2.17
CA THR A 11 15.56 22.13 2.80
C THR A 11 16.70 21.75 3.74
N ILE A 12 17.76 22.56 3.78
CA ILE A 12 19.01 22.27 4.49
C ILE A 12 19.02 22.97 5.84
N THR A 13 18.43 24.16 5.93
CA THR A 13 18.37 24.93 7.17
C THR A 13 17.01 24.80 7.86
N GLU A 14 17.02 24.31 9.10
CA GLU A 14 15.82 24.29 9.96
C GLU A 14 15.75 25.62 10.73
N VAL A 15 14.68 26.40 10.52
CA VAL A 15 14.42 27.63 11.27
C VAL A 15 13.50 27.29 12.45
N PRO A 16 13.98 27.34 13.70
CA PRO A 16 13.17 27.01 14.87
C PRO A 16 11.88 27.83 14.93
N GLY A 17 10.75 27.17 15.14
CA GLY A 17 9.42 27.80 15.24
C GLY A 17 8.70 28.07 13.92
N LYS A 18 9.35 27.87 12.76
CA LYS A 18 8.70 27.99 11.44
C LYS A 18 8.48 26.59 10.85
N ARG A 19 7.21 26.20 10.64
CA ARG A 19 6.90 24.94 9.96
C ARG A 19 7.23 25.04 8.47
N THR A 20 7.93 24.04 7.95
CA THR A 20 8.19 23.91 6.52
C THR A 20 6.86 23.82 5.75
N PRO A 21 6.72 24.54 4.63
CA PRO A 21 5.57 24.38 3.74
C PRO A 21 5.49 22.95 3.20
N LEU A 22 4.27 22.39 3.20
CA LEU A 22 4.03 21.01 2.75
C LEU A 22 3.81 20.92 1.24
N VAL A 23 3.40 22.02 0.61
CA VAL A 23 3.19 22.12 -0.83
C VAL A 23 4.12 23.20 -1.37
N THR A 24 5.03 22.81 -2.25
CA THR A 24 5.91 23.71 -2.98
C THR A 24 5.29 24.10 -4.31
N GLY A 25 5.42 25.36 -4.72
CA GLY A 25 4.88 25.87 -5.97
C GLY A 25 3.56 26.61 -5.76
N ALA A 26 3.29 27.59 -6.62
CA ALA A 26 2.06 28.38 -6.60
C ALA A 26 0.89 27.58 -7.20
N HIS A 27 0.36 26.63 -6.41
CA HIS A 27 -0.77 25.79 -6.81
C HIS A 27 -2.10 26.37 -6.31
N ASP A 28 -3.06 26.50 -7.22
CA ASP A 28 -4.48 26.75 -6.90
C ASP A 28 -5.29 25.44 -7.00
N TYR A 29 -6.52 25.41 -6.46
CA TYR A 29 -7.40 24.23 -6.47
C TYR A 29 -7.61 23.64 -7.87
N GLY A 30 -7.72 24.49 -8.89
CA GLY A 30 -7.83 24.04 -10.29
C GLY A 30 -6.60 23.27 -10.75
N THR A 31 -5.40 23.74 -10.39
CA THR A 31 -4.13 23.09 -10.77
C THR A 31 -3.93 21.74 -10.09
N VAL A 32 -4.36 21.60 -8.83
CA VAL A 32 -4.31 20.33 -8.09
C VAL A 32 -5.28 19.33 -8.70
N THR A 33 -6.50 19.78 -9.01
CA THR A 33 -7.54 18.93 -9.63
C THR A 33 -7.05 18.41 -10.99
N GLU A 34 -6.56 19.30 -11.84
CA GLU A 34 -5.98 18.98 -13.13
C GLU A 34 -4.82 17.98 -12.99
N ALA A 35 -3.92 18.18 -12.03
CA ALA A 35 -2.79 17.27 -11.79
C ALA A 35 -3.24 15.84 -11.41
N VAL A 36 -4.28 15.71 -10.58
CA VAL A 36 -4.81 14.40 -10.15
C VAL A 36 -5.64 13.74 -11.26
N CYS A 37 -6.52 14.50 -11.93
CA CYS A 37 -7.38 13.99 -13.00
C CYS A 37 -6.57 13.54 -14.22
N ARG A 38 -5.49 14.26 -14.55
CA ARG A 38 -4.59 13.90 -15.66
C ARG A 38 -4.06 12.47 -15.55
N LEU A 39 -3.86 11.93 -14.34
CA LEU A 39 -3.41 10.54 -14.19
C LEU A 39 -4.44 9.53 -14.74
N ALA A 40 -5.73 9.83 -14.64
CA ALA A 40 -6.81 8.99 -15.15
C ALA A 40 -7.19 9.30 -16.61
N GLU A 41 -7.07 10.56 -17.02
CA GLU A 41 -7.45 11.02 -18.37
C GLU A 41 -6.36 10.81 -19.42
N SER A 42 -5.09 10.80 -19.00
CA SER A 42 -3.97 10.60 -19.92
C SER A 42 -3.93 9.17 -20.45
N LYS A 43 -3.35 9.00 -21.64
CA LYS A 43 -3.14 7.69 -22.23
C LYS A 43 -2.25 6.84 -21.34
N THR A 44 -2.77 5.67 -20.94
CA THR A 44 -2.06 4.73 -20.07
C THR A 44 -0.67 4.39 -20.64
N PRO A 45 0.41 4.58 -19.86
CA PRO A 45 1.76 4.33 -20.35
C PRO A 45 1.99 2.82 -20.55
N LYS A 46 2.84 2.46 -21.53
CA LYS A 46 3.18 1.04 -21.80
C LYS A 46 3.72 0.30 -20.58
N ALA A 47 4.47 1.00 -19.73
CA ALA A 47 5.00 0.45 -18.49
C ALA A 47 3.90 -0.07 -17.54
N TRP A 48 2.73 0.58 -17.52
CA TRP A 48 1.59 0.14 -16.70
C TRP A 48 1.07 -1.22 -17.17
N TYR A 49 0.93 -1.43 -18.49
CA TYR A 49 0.50 -2.72 -19.03
C TYR A 49 1.52 -3.84 -18.77
N ILE A 50 2.81 -3.53 -18.83
CA ILE A 50 3.88 -4.48 -18.50
C ILE A 50 3.80 -4.88 -17.02
N ALA A 51 3.68 -3.90 -16.12
CA ALA A 51 3.54 -4.15 -14.69
C ALA A 51 2.26 -4.93 -14.35
N LEU A 52 1.14 -4.60 -15.01
CA LEU A 52 -0.12 -5.34 -14.87
C LEU A 52 0.02 -6.78 -15.35
N GLY A 53 0.58 -7.00 -16.54
CA GLY A 53 0.78 -8.34 -17.10
C GLY A 53 1.68 -9.21 -16.22
N PHE A 54 2.76 -8.64 -15.69
CA PHE A 54 3.65 -9.33 -14.75
C PHE A 54 2.96 -9.64 -13.42
N SER A 55 2.21 -8.69 -12.85
CA SER A 55 1.49 -8.93 -11.59
C SER A 55 0.37 -9.96 -11.77
N ALA A 56 -0.34 -9.92 -12.90
CA ALA A 56 -1.39 -10.87 -13.24
C ALA A 56 -0.86 -12.29 -13.46
N SER A 57 0.34 -12.45 -14.05
CA SER A 57 0.96 -13.77 -14.21
C SER A 57 1.36 -14.40 -12.88
N LEU A 58 1.91 -13.60 -11.95
CA LEU A 58 2.20 -14.05 -10.58
C LEU A 58 0.93 -14.43 -9.82
N MET A 59 -0.15 -13.65 -9.99
CA MET A 59 -1.45 -13.97 -9.40
C MET A 59 -2.05 -15.26 -9.99
N GLY A 60 -1.93 -15.48 -11.29
CA GLY A 60 -2.33 -16.74 -11.94
C GLY A 60 -1.54 -17.94 -11.41
N MET A 61 -0.22 -17.77 -11.21
CA MET A 61 0.62 -18.80 -10.59
C MET A 61 0.17 -19.11 -9.15
N LEU A 62 -0.15 -18.08 -8.36
CA LEU A 62 -0.67 -18.26 -7.00
C LEU A 62 -1.95 -19.09 -6.99
N PHE A 63 -2.94 -18.76 -7.85
CA PHE A 63 -4.18 -19.53 -7.92
C PHE A 63 -3.96 -20.98 -8.36
N GLY A 64 -3.04 -21.22 -9.30
CA GLY A 64 -2.65 -22.57 -9.69
C GLY A 64 -2.06 -23.37 -8.53
N LEU A 65 -1.15 -22.77 -7.75
CA LEU A 65 -0.54 -23.41 -6.59
C LEU A 65 -1.53 -23.62 -5.44
N VAL A 66 -2.46 -22.70 -5.22
CA VAL A 66 -3.56 -22.88 -4.25
C VAL A 66 -4.48 -24.02 -4.68
N GLY A 67 -4.83 -24.12 -5.96
CA GLY A 67 -5.59 -25.26 -6.48
C GLY A 67 -4.87 -26.60 -6.25
N TYR A 68 -3.56 -26.64 -6.53
CA TYR A 68 -2.72 -27.81 -6.24
C TYR A 68 -2.72 -28.17 -4.75
N LEU A 69 -2.55 -27.19 -3.87
CA LEU A 69 -2.59 -27.36 -2.42
C LEU A 69 -3.91 -27.98 -1.94
N ILE A 70 -5.06 -27.48 -2.44
CA ILE A 70 -6.38 -28.00 -2.04
C ILE A 70 -6.56 -29.46 -2.46
N ILE A 71 -6.04 -29.86 -3.64
CA ILE A 71 -6.17 -31.23 -4.15
C ILE A 71 -5.23 -32.20 -3.44
N THR A 72 -3.99 -31.78 -3.16
CA THR A 72 -2.93 -32.66 -2.61
C THR A 72 -2.79 -32.60 -1.09
N GLY A 73 -3.36 -31.58 -0.46
CA GLY A 73 -3.38 -31.38 0.99
C GLY A 73 -2.25 -30.48 1.51
N VAL A 74 -2.41 -30.04 2.76
CA VAL A 74 -1.54 -29.09 3.47
C VAL A 74 -0.10 -29.59 3.67
N GLY A 75 0.12 -30.91 3.56
CA GLY A 75 1.43 -31.54 3.68
C GLY A 75 2.47 -31.09 2.64
N VAL A 76 2.03 -30.50 1.51
CA VAL A 76 2.92 -29.96 0.47
C VAL A 76 3.87 -28.88 1.00
N TRP A 77 3.44 -28.12 2.01
CA TRP A 77 4.31 -27.10 2.63
C TRP A 77 5.45 -27.68 3.46
N GLY A 78 5.42 -28.97 3.78
CA GLY A 78 6.49 -29.63 4.51
C GLY A 78 6.55 -29.28 6.00
N ASN A 79 5.47 -28.74 6.57
CA ASN A 79 5.34 -28.54 8.02
C ASN A 79 5.36 -29.92 8.70
N ARG A 80 6.15 -30.07 9.76
CA ARG A 80 6.35 -31.35 10.48
C ARG A 80 6.26 -31.11 11.97
N SER A 81 5.82 -32.10 12.73
CA SER A 81 5.89 -32.06 14.19
C SER A 81 7.34 -31.79 14.63
N PRO A 82 7.59 -30.83 15.54
CA PRO A 82 6.61 -30.06 16.34
C PRO A 82 6.17 -28.71 15.73
N VAL A 83 6.71 -28.31 14.57
CA VAL A 83 6.42 -27.03 13.91
C VAL A 83 5.32 -27.20 12.87
N PHE A 84 4.07 -27.07 13.33
CA PHE A 84 2.88 -27.15 12.49
C PHE A 84 2.62 -25.87 11.70
N TRP A 85 3.17 -24.74 12.16
CA TRP A 85 2.92 -23.40 11.64
C TRP A 85 4.18 -22.86 10.96
N GLY A 86 4.14 -22.77 9.64
CA GLY A 86 5.25 -22.33 8.81
C GLY A 86 4.94 -21.05 8.04
N TRP A 87 5.38 -21.02 6.78
CA TRP A 87 5.23 -19.89 5.88
C TRP A 87 3.82 -19.29 5.75
N PRO A 88 2.72 -20.06 5.74
CA PRO A 88 1.38 -19.48 5.59
C PRO A 88 1.03 -18.49 6.70
N ILE A 89 1.40 -18.80 7.96
CA ILE A 89 1.12 -17.93 9.10
C ILE A 89 2.12 -16.77 9.17
N VAL A 90 3.39 -17.01 8.81
CA VAL A 90 4.37 -15.92 8.68
C VAL A 90 3.88 -14.88 7.66
N ASN A 91 3.41 -15.33 6.49
CA ASN A 91 2.87 -14.45 5.46
C ASN A 91 1.55 -13.79 5.90
N PHE A 92 0.66 -14.51 6.59
CA PHE A 92 -0.55 -13.92 7.17
C PHE A 92 -0.22 -12.70 8.05
N VAL A 93 0.66 -12.89 9.04
CA VAL A 93 1.04 -11.80 9.97
C VAL A 93 1.79 -10.70 9.24
N PHE A 94 2.65 -11.05 8.28
CA PHE A 94 3.36 -10.07 7.46
C PHE A 94 2.40 -9.14 6.69
N TRP A 95 1.41 -9.70 6.00
CA TRP A 95 0.41 -8.92 5.26
C TRP A 95 -0.49 -8.09 6.18
N VAL A 96 -0.90 -8.63 7.33
CA VAL A 96 -1.61 -7.86 8.35
C VAL A 96 -0.77 -6.68 8.85
N GLY A 97 0.53 -6.91 9.08
CA GLY A 97 1.49 -5.87 9.48
C GLY A 97 1.56 -4.71 8.47
N ILE A 98 1.59 -5.02 7.16
CA ILE A 98 1.53 -4.00 6.11
C ILE A 98 0.23 -3.19 6.20
N GLY A 99 -0.90 -3.85 6.45
CA GLY A 99 -2.19 -3.17 6.62
C GLY A 99 -2.24 -2.18 7.80
N HIS A 100 -1.55 -2.47 8.90
CA HIS A 100 -1.49 -1.57 10.06
C HIS A 100 -0.82 -0.23 9.75
N ALA A 101 0.20 -0.22 8.88
CA ALA A 101 0.85 1.03 8.48
C ALA A 101 -0.14 1.99 7.81
N GLY A 102 -1.04 1.47 6.96
CA GLY A 102 -2.01 2.30 6.27
C GLY A 102 -3.10 2.87 7.18
N THR A 103 -3.60 2.08 8.14
CA THR A 103 -4.58 2.56 9.13
C THR A 103 -3.98 3.59 10.10
N LEU A 104 -2.70 3.47 10.43
CA LEU A 104 -1.97 4.49 11.20
C LEU A 104 -1.92 5.81 10.45
N ILE A 105 -1.56 5.78 9.16
CA ILE A 105 -1.46 7.00 8.34
C ILE A 105 -2.83 7.66 8.15
N SER A 106 -3.91 6.88 8.01
CA SER A 106 -5.24 7.44 7.75
C SER A 106 -5.98 7.91 9.00
N ALA A 107 -5.96 7.13 10.08
CA ALA A 107 -6.71 7.42 11.29
C ALA A 107 -5.86 8.12 12.37
N ILE A 108 -4.68 7.57 12.70
CA ILE A 108 -3.88 8.07 13.83
C ILE A 108 -3.30 9.45 13.52
N LEU A 109 -2.73 9.66 12.32
CA LEU A 109 -2.24 10.99 11.92
C LEU A 109 -3.35 12.04 11.82
N PHE A 110 -4.59 11.61 11.53
CA PHE A 110 -5.73 12.50 11.56
C PHE A 110 -6.05 12.97 12.99
N LEU A 111 -6.04 12.07 13.97
CA LEU A 111 -6.23 12.41 15.39
C LEU A 111 -5.17 13.40 15.90
N PHE A 112 -3.92 13.23 15.47
CA PHE A 112 -2.83 14.16 15.79
C PHE A 112 -2.80 15.43 14.92
N ARG A 113 -3.84 15.65 14.09
CA ARG A 113 -4.00 16.81 13.20
C ARG A 113 -2.75 17.08 12.34
N GLN A 114 -2.14 16.01 11.83
CA GLN A 114 -0.98 16.09 10.96
C GLN A 114 -1.42 16.32 9.51
N ASP A 115 -1.20 17.53 9.00
CA ASP A 115 -1.68 17.95 7.67
C ASP A 115 -0.93 17.27 6.50
N TRP A 116 0.29 16.75 6.72
CA TRP A 116 1.11 16.11 5.69
C TRP A 116 0.55 14.78 5.19
N ARG A 117 -0.30 14.10 5.98
CA ARG A 117 -0.96 12.85 5.56
C ARG A 117 -1.81 13.02 4.30
N THR A 118 -2.28 14.24 4.03
CA THR A 118 -3.24 14.54 2.95
C THR A 118 -2.72 14.12 1.57
N GLY A 119 -1.41 14.21 1.33
CA GLY A 119 -0.79 13.81 0.06
C GLY A 119 -0.71 12.29 -0.17
N ILE A 120 -0.82 11.48 0.88
CA ILE A 120 -0.61 10.01 0.80
C ILE A 120 -1.80 9.18 1.29
N ASN A 121 -2.79 9.79 1.94
CA ASN A 121 -3.88 9.09 2.63
C ASN A 121 -4.61 8.07 1.75
N ARG A 122 -4.98 8.45 0.52
CA ARG A 122 -5.72 7.58 -0.40
C ARG A 122 -4.90 6.36 -0.84
N ALA A 123 -3.59 6.52 -1.01
CA ALA A 123 -2.69 5.42 -1.35
C ALA A 123 -2.51 4.47 -0.16
N ALA A 124 -2.40 5.01 1.06
CA ALA A 124 -2.30 4.23 2.29
C ALA A 124 -3.57 3.41 2.59
N GLU A 125 -4.75 3.97 2.32
CA GLU A 125 -6.03 3.26 2.42
C GLU A 125 -6.11 2.11 1.40
N ALA A 126 -5.77 2.37 0.13
CA ALA A 126 -5.74 1.34 -0.91
C ALA A 126 -4.75 0.20 -0.56
N MET A 127 -3.55 0.55 -0.09
CA MET A 127 -2.55 -0.42 0.39
C MET A 127 -3.12 -1.33 1.48
N THR A 128 -3.87 -0.76 2.44
CA THR A 128 -4.50 -1.53 3.52
C THR A 128 -5.50 -2.53 2.98
N ILE A 129 -6.38 -2.12 2.06
CA ILE A 129 -7.40 -2.99 1.49
C ILE A 129 -6.74 -4.17 0.75
N PHE A 130 -5.75 -3.91 -0.10
CA PHE A 130 -5.05 -4.97 -0.81
C PHE A 130 -4.28 -5.90 0.13
N ALA A 131 -3.61 -5.34 1.14
CA ALA A 131 -2.89 -6.14 2.13
C ALA A 131 -3.82 -7.07 2.93
N VAL A 132 -5.00 -6.59 3.33
CA VAL A 132 -5.99 -7.40 4.04
C VAL A 132 -6.58 -8.48 3.14
N VAL A 133 -6.84 -8.20 1.86
CA VAL A 133 -7.29 -9.22 0.89
C VAL A 133 -6.23 -10.32 0.75
N CYS A 134 -4.95 -9.97 0.63
CA CYS A 134 -3.86 -10.95 0.59
C CYS A 134 -3.73 -11.73 1.91
N ALA A 135 -3.86 -11.06 3.06
CA ALA A 135 -3.82 -11.71 4.37
C ALA A 135 -4.97 -12.72 4.53
N GLY A 136 -6.19 -12.36 4.13
CA GLY A 136 -7.39 -13.17 4.30
C GLY A 136 -7.35 -14.52 3.58
N LEU A 137 -6.49 -14.67 2.58
CA LEU A 137 -6.27 -15.94 1.89
C LEU A 137 -5.66 -17.01 2.81
N PHE A 138 -4.66 -16.64 3.61
CA PHE A 138 -3.82 -17.59 4.35
C PHE A 138 -4.58 -18.41 5.42
N PRO A 139 -5.47 -17.82 6.25
CA PRO A 139 -6.29 -18.60 7.18
C PRO A 139 -7.17 -19.64 6.49
N GLY A 140 -7.67 -19.35 5.28
CA GLY A 140 -8.54 -20.26 4.54
C GLY A 140 -7.79 -21.41 3.86
N ILE A 141 -6.56 -21.17 3.38
CA ILE A 141 -5.77 -22.21 2.70
C ILE A 141 -4.89 -23.01 3.66
N HIS A 142 -4.61 -22.49 4.86
CA HIS A 142 -3.73 -23.15 5.84
C HIS A 142 -4.41 -24.24 6.67
N ILE A 143 -5.73 -24.32 6.61
CA ILE A 143 -6.53 -25.34 7.28
C ILE A 143 -6.63 -26.60 6.43
N GLY A 144 -6.35 -27.76 7.03
CA GLY A 144 -6.40 -29.08 6.38
C GLY A 144 -5.51 -30.10 7.07
#